data_AF-A0A9Q9F8F3-F1
#
_entry.id   AF-A0A9Q9F8F3-F1
#
_cell.length_a   1.000
_cell.length_b   1.000
_cell.length_c   1.000
_cell.angle_alpha   90.00
_cell.angle_beta   90.00
_cell.angle_gamma   90.00
#
_symmetry.space_group_name_H-M   'P 1'
#
loop_
_entity.id
_entity.type
_entity.pdbx_description
1 polymer ?
#
loop_
_entity_poly.entity_id
_entity_poly.type
_entity_poly.pdbx_seq_one_letter_code
_entity_poly.pdbx_strand_id
1 'polypeptide(L)'
;MDAETLLKNEEDKALLMERLEELMQRHGFDKKIEEFVDNAIGGKLPDIADVNWIFDKLYDFVILNLPPEVQEAFYHDVRSFIERNTRFEN
;
A
#
# COMPACT_ATOMS: atom_id res chain seq x y z
N MET A 1 6.74 -18.10 -18.84
CA MET A 1 5.69 -17.63 -17.93
C MET A 1 6.03 -16.20 -17.55
N ASP A 2 5.15 -15.24 -17.82
CA ASP A 2 5.37 -13.84 -17.45
C ASP A 2 4.99 -13.58 -15.99
N ALA A 3 5.74 -12.68 -15.32
CA ALA A 3 5.47 -12.22 -13.96
C ALA A 3 4.03 -11.69 -13.78
N GLU A 4 3.40 -11.22 -14.86
CA GLU A 4 1.99 -10.83 -14.91
C GLU A 4 0.99 -11.98 -14.65
N THR A 5 1.41 -13.24 -14.78
CA THR A 5 0.53 -14.40 -14.57
C THR A 5 0.48 -14.82 -13.10
N LEU A 6 1.50 -14.49 -12.32
CA LEU A 6 1.65 -14.89 -10.91
C LEU A 6 0.73 -14.11 -9.95
N LEU A 7 0.29 -12.89 -10.32
CA LEU A 7 -0.58 -12.04 -9.51
C LEU A 7 -2.08 -12.11 -9.90
N LYS A 8 -2.49 -13.06 -10.75
CA LYS A 8 -3.87 -13.14 -11.27
C LYS A 8 -4.88 -13.80 -10.34
N ASN A 9 -4.46 -14.40 -9.23
CA ASN A 9 -5.42 -14.90 -8.24
C ASN A 9 -5.91 -13.73 -7.38
N GLU A 10 -7.18 -13.33 -7.57
CA GLU A 10 -7.78 -12.23 -6.81
C GLU A 10 -7.78 -12.47 -5.30
N GLU A 11 -7.88 -13.74 -4.87
CA GLU A 11 -7.82 -14.12 -3.45
C GLU A 11 -6.45 -13.83 -2.84
N ASP A 12 -5.38 -14.16 -3.57
CA ASP A 12 -4.03 -13.94 -3.09
C ASP A 12 -3.65 -12.46 -3.09
N LYS A 13 -4.13 -11.70 -4.10
CA LYS A 13 -3.99 -10.25 -4.10
C LYS A 13 -4.70 -9.64 -2.90
N ALA A 14 -5.92 -10.08 -2.60
CA ALA A 14 -6.67 -9.62 -1.43
C ALA A 14 -5.90 -9.90 -0.13
N LEU A 15 -5.34 -11.11 0.01
CA LEU A 15 -4.52 -11.48 1.18
C LEU A 15 -3.27 -10.61 1.32
N LEU A 16 -2.57 -10.31 0.22
CA LEU A 16 -1.41 -9.41 0.25
C LEU A 16 -1.81 -7.99 0.66
N MET A 17 -2.95 -7.49 0.16
CA MET A 17 -3.44 -6.16 0.54
C MET A 17 -3.84 -6.12 2.03
N GLU A 18 -4.52 -7.15 2.55
CA GLU A 18 -4.87 -7.27 3.97
C GLU A 18 -3.61 -7.25 4.86
N ARG A 19 -2.57 -8.00 4.48
CA ARG A 19 -1.28 -7.98 5.21
C ARG A 19 -0.63 -6.60 5.20
N LEU A 20 -0.64 -5.92 4.06
CA LEU A 20 -0.09 -4.57 3.96
C LEU A 20 -0.87 -3.60 4.86
N GLU A 21 -2.20 -3.70 4.88
CA GLU A 21 -3.06 -2.90 5.75
C GLU A 21 -2.75 -3.14 7.24
N GLU A 22 -2.64 -4.41 7.65
CA GLU A 22 -2.25 -4.76 9.03
C GLU A 22 -0.87 -4.20 9.39
N LEU A 23 0.11 -4.28 8.49
CA LEU A 23 1.45 -3.74 8.72
C LEU A 23 1.39 -2.21 8.88
N MET A 24 0.64 -1.51 8.04
CA MET A 24 0.45 -0.06 8.17
C MET A 24 -0.19 0.32 9.50
N GLN A 25 -1.24 -0.40 9.93
CA GLN A 25 -1.92 -0.17 11.22
C GLN A 25 -1.01 -0.43 12.42
N ARG A 26 -0.27 -1.55 12.42
CA ARG A 26 0.66 -1.90 13.51
C ARG A 26 1.76 -0.86 13.69
N HIS A 27 2.21 -0.25 12.61
CA HIS A 27 3.22 0.80 12.63
C HIS A 27 2.63 2.22 12.75
N GLY A 28 1.30 2.34 12.88
CA GLY A 28 0.60 3.62 13.00
C GLY A 28 0.71 4.51 11.76
N PHE A 29 1.00 3.92 10.59
CA PHE A 29 1.12 4.66 9.34
C PHE A 29 -0.24 5.05 8.77
N ASP A 30 -1.28 4.27 9.05
CA ASP A 30 -2.69 4.59 8.81
C ASP A 30 -3.07 5.96 9.42
N LYS A 31 -2.71 6.19 10.68
CA LYS A 31 -2.97 7.46 11.38
C LYS A 31 -2.21 8.63 10.75
N LYS A 32 -0.99 8.40 10.27
CA LYS A 32 -0.21 9.42 9.58
C LYS A 32 -0.82 9.80 8.23
N ILE A 33 -1.45 8.85 7.54
CA ILE A 33 -2.23 9.11 6.33
C ILE A 33 -3.46 9.96 6.66
N GLU A 34 -4.21 9.61 7.71
CA GLU A 34 -5.36 10.40 8.18
C GLU A 34 -4.95 11.84 8.52
N GLU A 35 -3.91 12.02 9.34
CA GLU A 35 -3.37 13.33 9.69
C GLU A 35 -2.93 14.12 8.45
N PHE A 36 -2.32 13.46 7.46
CA PHE A 36 -1.91 14.11 6.21
C PHE A 36 -3.12 14.62 5.42
N VAL A 37 -4.14 13.77 5.26
CA VAL A 37 -5.37 14.10 4.52
C VAL A 37 -6.13 15.22 5.23
N ASP A 38 -6.27 15.15 6.55
CA ASP A 38 -6.93 16.18 7.36
C ASP A 38 -6.21 17.53 7.26
N ASN A 39 -4.87 17.53 7.24
CA ASN A 39 -4.09 18.75 7.04
C ASN A 39 -4.21 19.30 5.60
N ALA A 40 -4.23 18.41 4.60
CA ALA A 40 -4.37 18.79 3.19
C ALA A 40 -5.76 19.39 2.89
N ILE A 41 -6.80 18.87 3.54
CA ILE A 41 -8.19 19.35 3.43
C ILE A 41 -8.39 20.59 4.31
N GLY A 42 -8.00 20.54 5.58
CA GLY A 42 -8.17 21.64 6.55
C GLY A 42 -7.38 22.91 6.22
N GLY A 43 -6.30 22.79 5.44
CA GLY A 43 -5.54 23.92 4.91
C GLY A 43 -6.17 24.61 3.69
N LYS A 44 -7.25 24.07 3.10
CA LYS A 44 -7.95 24.63 1.95
C LYS A 44 -9.44 24.82 2.25
N LEU A 45 -10.06 25.89 1.74
CA LEU A 45 -11.52 26.04 1.80
C LEU A 45 -12.18 24.83 1.08
N PRO A 46 -13.22 24.20 1.66
CA PRO A 46 -13.83 22.96 1.15
C PRO A 46 -14.26 23.01 -0.33
N ASP A 47 -14.52 24.21 -0.86
CA ASP A 47 -15.05 24.42 -2.21
C ASP A 47 -14.00 24.33 -3.34
N ILE A 48 -12.70 24.15 -3.03
CA ILE A 48 -11.62 24.10 -4.05
C ILE A 48 -10.61 22.97 -3.78
N ALA A 49 -10.94 22.01 -2.93
CA ALA A 49 -10.11 20.82 -2.75
C ALA A 49 -10.21 19.95 -4.01
N ASP A 50 -9.28 20.14 -4.96
CA ASP A 50 -9.12 19.22 -6.08
C ASP A 50 -8.69 17.86 -5.51
N VAL A 51 -9.64 16.93 -5.51
CA VAL A 51 -9.47 15.56 -5.02
C VAL A 51 -8.31 14.87 -5.74
N ASN A 52 -8.07 15.15 -7.02
CA ASN A 52 -6.94 14.57 -7.75
C ASN A 52 -5.61 15.07 -7.19
N TRP A 53 -5.53 16.36 -6.86
CA TRP A 53 -4.33 16.92 -6.22
C TRP A 53 -4.07 16.30 -4.84
N ILE A 54 -5.12 15.99 -4.06
CA ILE A 54 -4.97 15.28 -2.78
C ILE A 54 -4.43 13.88 -3.01
N PHE A 55 -4.94 13.14 -3.99
CA PHE A 55 -4.44 11.81 -4.33
C PHE A 55 -2.99 11.83 -4.80
N ASP A 56 -2.60 12.77 -5.66
CA ASP A 56 -1.20 12.92 -6.09
C ASP A 56 -0.27 13.17 -4.90
N LYS A 57 -0.70 14.05 -3.99
CA LYS A 57 0.07 14.39 -2.78
C LYS A 57 0.13 13.23 -1.78
N LEU A 58 -0.94 12.47 -1.65
CA LEU A 58 -1.00 11.27 -0.83
C LEU A 58 -0.09 10.17 -1.40
N TYR A 59 -0.07 10.00 -2.73
CA TYR A 59 0.84 9.07 -3.41
C TYR A 59 2.30 9.40 -3.09
N ASP A 60 2.70 10.67 -3.29
CA ASP A 60 4.05 11.15 -2.94
C ASP A 60 4.37 10.88 -1.47
N PHE A 61 3.42 11.17 -0.58
CA PHE A 61 3.58 10.98 0.86
C PHE A 61 3.81 9.51 1.22
N VAL A 62 3.01 8.58 0.69
CA VAL A 62 3.15 7.15 0.96
C VAL A 62 4.51 6.65 0.47
N ILE A 63 4.91 6.97 -0.76
CA ILE A 63 6.19 6.50 -1.32
C ILE A 63 7.39 6.99 -0.48
N LEU A 64 7.35 8.24 -0.01
CA LEU A 64 8.46 8.85 0.72
C LEU A 64 8.51 8.48 2.21
N ASN A 65 7.36 8.15 2.81
CA ASN A 65 7.24 8.05 4.27
C ASN A 65 6.82 6.68 4.77
N LEU A 66 6.53 5.72 3.88
CA LEU A 66 6.21 4.36 4.29
C LEU A 66 7.38 3.81 5.13
N PRO A 67 7.14 3.34 6.37
CA PRO A 67 8.22 2.90 7.24
C PRO A 67 9.06 1.80 6.59
N PRO A 68 10.41 1.84 6.68
CA PRO A 68 11.27 0.80 6.13
C PRO A 68 10.88 -0.60 6.59
N GLU A 69 10.45 -0.75 7.84
CA GLU A 69 10.01 -2.03 8.41
C GLU A 69 8.77 -2.58 7.70
N VAL A 70 7.83 -1.71 7.31
CA VAL A 70 6.65 -2.08 6.53
C VAL A 70 7.04 -2.47 5.11
N GLN A 71 7.97 -1.73 4.50
CA GLN A 71 8.49 -2.03 3.16
C GLN A 71 9.18 -3.40 3.11
N GLU A 72 10.07 -3.67 4.08
CA GLU A 72 10.80 -4.93 4.17
C GLU A 72 9.87 -6.11 4.45
N ALA A 73 8.96 -5.98 5.42
CA ALA A 73 8.00 -7.02 5.75
C ALA A 73 7.11 -7.36 4.56
N PHE A 74 6.56 -6.34 3.88
CA PHE A 74 5.71 -6.54 2.72
C PHE A 74 6.48 -7.14 1.53
N TYR A 75 7.75 -6.74 1.32
CA TYR A 75 8.61 -7.37 0.32
C TYR A 75 8.78 -8.87 0.59
N HIS A 76 8.99 -9.28 1.85
CA HIS A 76 9.09 -10.68 2.22
C HIS A 76 7.78 -11.45 2.01
N ASP A 77 6.63 -10.82 2.26
CA ASP A 77 5.31 -11.40 1.96
C ASP A 77 5.13 -11.64 0.47
N VAL A 78 5.42 -10.64 -0.37
CA VAL A 78 5.35 -10.73 -1.83
C VAL A 78 6.32 -11.80 -2.37
N ARG A 79 7.55 -11.83 -1.85
CA ARG A 79 8.53 -12.85 -2.23
C ARG A 79 8.06 -14.26 -1.88
N SER A 80 7.58 -14.45 -0.64
CA SER A 80 7.06 -15.74 -0.17
C SER A 80 5.85 -16.20 -0.97
N PHE A 81 5.04 -15.25 -1.45
CA PHE A 81 3.93 -15.51 -2.35
C PHE A 81 4.40 -16.01 -3.72
N ILE A 82 5.35 -15.31 -4.35
CA ILE A 82 5.93 -15.72 -5.65
C ILE A 82 6.59 -17.11 -5.54
N GLU A 83 7.35 -17.35 -4.47
CA GLU A 83 8.02 -18.64 -4.25
C GLU A 83 7.03 -19.79 -4.05
N ARG A 84 5.87 -19.55 -3.42
CA ARG A 84 4.82 -20.57 -3.27
C ARG A 84 4.21 -20.92 -4.62
N ASN A 85 3.87 -19.92 -5.44
CA ASN A 85 3.22 -20.16 -6.73
C ASN A 85 4.15 -20.76 -7.78
N THR A 86 5.45 -20.47 -7.73
CA THR A 86 6.44 -21.07 -8.64
C THR A 86 6.79 -22.52 -8.29
N ARG A 87 6.54 -22.98 -7.06
CA ARG A 87 6.76 -24.38 -6.64
C ARG A 87 5.66 -25.35 -7.06
N PHE A 88 4.50 -24.89 -7.51
CA PHE A 88 3.41 -25.75 -8.00
C PHE A 88 3.60 -26.23 -9.45
N GLU A 89 4.68 -25.81 -10.13
CA GLU A 89 4.97 -26.18 -11.52
C GLU A 89 6.04 -27.28 -11.71
N ASN A 90 6.45 -28.00 -10.66
CA ASN A 90 7.35 -29.17 -10.78
C ASN A 90 6.75 -30.44 -10.19
#